data_AF-A0A6M7WDE1-F1
#
_entry.id   AF-A0A6M7WDE1-F1
#
_cell.length_a   1.000
_cell.length_b   1.000
_cell.length_c   1.000
_cell.angle_alpha   90.00
_cell.angle_beta   90.00
_cell.angle_gamma   90.00
#
_symmetry.space_group_name_H-M   'P 1'
#
loop_
_entity.id
_entity.type
_entity.pdbx_description
1 polymer ?
#
loop_
_entity_poly.entity_id
_entity_poly.type
_entity_poly.pdbx_seq_one_letter_code
_entity_poly.pdbx_strand_id
1 'polypeptide(L)'
;MRHNYEEFQSLRGEAERCLQAGDLNSAAAYVEAAVTLARKRHCGFYRSEPLEHILIEIARRTLAAQAEAARPARTKIGRVLHVATALNEVGGLTRMMRRWIAADEGRHHSLALLRHPGAPPLSVSQAVEARGGHIHMIGATRGGPVEWASALRKLSLDFDLVVLHVSNEDPTPGIAFADERNRPPVVLVNHADHAFWVGLCVCDLIASSRVSGERLVVERRGIPAERHVILPIQIDPPMRKHSRAEARQKLGIPAGGPLLVSVARGVKYRTMGGVSFADMHVEALLAHPDAQLLVVGPGEPADWQEAIAATGGRIMGRPETPDPSLAFEAADIYLDSYPFVSITSMLEAGGLGAPCMTLFPYPSDANVMSTDMPGLAPTIGFATSMAEYNRILADWLADLQALRRRGDETEANVKRLHTAPNWLESLEALYARALAIAPVTPLREKGAPANEELYDGYPDILLNEVFGEFDSVEAILKRSMRLMSLPERLRVWRRLARTKSFDGTWDAIRNLLPEWLPRWVSRLMGRG
;
A
#
# COMPACT_ATOMS: atom_id res chain seq x y z
N MET A 1 10.82 17.61 11.06
CA MET A 1 11.10 16.23 11.51
C MET A 1 11.33 16.12 13.01
N ARG A 2 12.22 16.90 13.66
CA ARG A 2 12.45 16.82 15.13
C ARG A 2 11.16 16.92 15.97
N HIS A 3 10.30 17.90 15.68
CA HIS A 3 9.00 18.01 16.36
C HIS A 3 8.10 16.77 16.16
N ASN A 4 8.07 16.19 14.95
CA ASN A 4 7.33 14.95 14.69
C ASN A 4 7.89 13.80 15.54
N TYR A 5 9.22 13.73 15.70
CA TYR A 5 9.87 12.73 16.53
C TYR A 5 9.53 12.89 18.01
N GLU A 6 9.46 14.11 18.54
CA GLU A 6 9.04 14.36 19.93
C GLU A 6 7.59 13.89 20.19
N GLU A 7 6.68 14.15 19.26
CA GLU A 7 5.29 13.66 19.37
C GLU A 7 5.19 12.14 19.23
N PHE A 8 5.98 11.54 18.33
CA PHE A 8 6.14 10.09 18.22
C PHE A 8 6.61 9.49 19.55
N GLN A 9 7.63 10.09 20.18
CA GLN A 9 8.16 9.66 21.46
C GLN A 9 7.13 9.78 22.58
N SER A 10 6.30 10.82 22.56
CA SER A 10 5.18 10.95 23.51
C SER A 10 4.16 9.81 23.38
N LEU A 11 3.79 9.45 22.15
CA LEU A 11 2.89 8.32 21.89
C LEU A 11 3.52 6.98 22.29
N ARG A 12 4.83 6.80 22.05
CA ARG A 12 5.57 5.63 22.52
C ARG A 12 5.55 5.52 24.05
N GLY A 13 5.81 6.62 24.77
CA GLY A 13 5.77 6.64 26.23
C GLY A 13 4.39 6.29 26.79
N GLU A 14 3.31 6.67 26.11
CA GLU A 14 1.94 6.25 26.46
C GLU A 14 1.72 4.75 26.21
N ALA A 15 2.27 4.19 25.12
CA ALA A 15 2.25 2.75 24.88
C ALA A 15 2.98 1.96 25.97
N GLU A 16 4.18 2.41 26.36
CA GLU A 16 4.97 1.83 27.45
C GLU A 16 4.24 1.91 28.80
N ARG A 17 3.62 3.05 29.12
CA ARG A 17 2.82 3.23 30.33
C ARG A 17 1.66 2.24 30.38
N CYS A 18 0.91 2.10 29.29
CA CYS A 18 -0.19 1.14 29.21
C CYS A 18 0.31 -0.30 29.35
N LEU A 19 1.43 -0.64 28.72
CA LEU A 19 2.05 -1.97 28.83
C LEU A 19 2.46 -2.29 30.28
N GLN A 20 3.10 -1.36 30.98
CA GLN A 20 3.48 -1.51 32.39
C GLN A 20 2.26 -1.66 33.29
N ALA A 21 1.17 -0.95 33.01
CA ALA A 21 -0.09 -1.05 33.74
C ALA A 21 -0.92 -2.30 33.40
N GLY A 22 -0.49 -3.13 32.45
CA GLY A 22 -1.22 -4.32 32.00
C GLY A 22 -2.40 -4.03 31.07
N ASP A 23 -2.57 -2.80 30.59
CA ASP A 23 -3.59 -2.44 29.61
C ASP A 23 -3.08 -2.66 28.17
N LEU A 24 -3.03 -3.94 27.80
CA LEU A 24 -2.37 -4.40 26.58
C LEU A 24 -3.05 -3.90 25.28
N ASN A 25 -4.38 -3.83 25.25
CA ASN A 25 -5.11 -3.32 24.10
C ASN A 25 -4.86 -1.82 23.89
N SER A 26 -4.78 -1.04 24.97
CA SER A 26 -4.42 0.38 24.87
C SER A 26 -2.96 0.58 24.48
N ALA A 27 -2.03 -0.26 24.97
CA ALA A 27 -0.64 -0.24 24.52
C ALA A 27 -0.54 -0.45 23.00
N ALA A 28 -1.23 -1.46 22.46
CA ALA A 28 -1.31 -1.70 21.02
C ALA A 28 -1.94 -0.51 20.26
N ALA A 29 -2.98 0.12 20.82
CA ALA A 29 -3.60 1.30 20.22
C ALA A 29 -2.67 2.52 20.17
N TYR A 30 -1.79 2.70 21.17
CA TYR A 30 -0.77 3.75 21.14
C TYR A 30 0.37 3.45 20.16
N VAL A 31 0.74 2.17 19.98
CA VAL A 31 1.63 1.75 18.89
C VAL A 31 1.02 2.16 17.55
N GLU A 32 -0.24 1.80 17.28
CA GLU A 32 -0.95 2.20 16.06
C GLU A 32 -0.93 3.72 15.85
N ALA A 33 -1.19 4.50 16.91
CA ALA A 33 -1.16 5.96 16.86
C ALA A 33 0.25 6.48 16.51
N ALA A 34 1.30 5.95 17.14
CA ALA A 34 2.68 6.34 16.88
C ALA A 34 3.09 6.03 15.44
N VAL A 35 2.74 4.84 14.92
CA VAL A 35 2.99 4.47 13.52
C VAL A 35 2.20 5.34 12.55
N THR A 36 0.94 5.61 12.85
CA THR A 36 0.11 6.51 12.03
C THR A 36 0.72 7.91 11.95
N LEU A 37 1.26 8.41 13.07
CA LEU A 37 1.99 9.67 13.11
C LEU A 37 3.23 9.61 12.22
N ALA A 38 4.10 8.62 12.42
CA ALA A 38 5.32 8.48 11.63
C ALA A 38 5.05 8.27 10.14
N ARG A 39 3.93 7.66 9.76
CA ARG A 39 3.53 7.50 8.36
C ARG A 39 3.02 8.80 7.72
N LYS A 40 2.23 9.59 8.46
CA LYS A 40 1.64 10.85 7.96
C LYS A 40 2.58 12.05 8.06
N ARG A 41 3.44 12.03 9.07
CA ARG A 41 4.38 13.07 9.45
C ARG A 41 5.72 12.40 9.69
N HIS A 42 6.41 12.09 8.61
CA HIS A 42 7.64 11.29 8.62
C HIS A 42 8.63 11.80 9.65
N CYS A 43 9.09 10.87 10.48
CA CYS A 43 9.96 11.13 11.62
C CYS A 43 11.45 10.96 11.29
N GLY A 44 11.81 10.58 10.07
CA GLY A 44 13.21 10.36 9.67
C GLY A 44 13.69 8.91 9.77
N PHE A 45 12.78 7.97 9.98
CA PHE A 45 13.06 6.53 10.07
C PHE A 45 11.84 5.73 9.64
N TYR A 46 12.04 4.47 9.25
CA TYR A 46 11.01 3.62 8.64
C TYR A 46 10.58 2.44 9.51
N ARG A 47 11.17 2.31 10.71
CA ARG A 47 10.82 1.32 11.74
C ARG A 47 11.16 1.83 13.14
N SER A 48 10.67 1.14 14.16
CA SER A 48 11.03 1.38 15.56
C SER A 48 11.12 0.04 16.31
N GLU A 49 12.33 -0.37 16.69
CA GLU A 49 12.51 -1.56 17.56
C GLU A 49 11.79 -1.42 18.91
N PRO A 50 11.75 -0.23 19.56
CA PRO A 50 10.98 -0.05 20.78
C PRO A 50 9.48 -0.34 20.60
N LEU A 51 8.86 0.11 19.51
CA LEU A 51 7.46 -0.23 19.23
C LEU A 51 7.25 -1.72 18.94
N GLU A 52 8.15 -2.35 18.19
CA GLU A 52 8.12 -3.80 17.94
C GLU A 52 8.24 -4.59 19.27
N HIS A 53 9.12 -4.14 20.17
CA HIS A 53 9.31 -4.76 21.48
C HIS A 53 8.05 -4.69 22.35
N ILE A 54 7.28 -3.60 22.28
CA ILE A 54 5.98 -3.50 22.96
C ILE A 54 5.02 -4.58 22.45
N LEU A 55 4.94 -4.81 21.14
CA LEU A 55 4.08 -5.85 20.56
C LEU A 55 4.54 -7.27 20.95
N ILE A 56 5.85 -7.51 20.96
CA ILE A 56 6.45 -8.78 21.40
C ILE A 56 6.15 -9.04 22.88
N GLU A 57 6.22 -8.02 23.74
CA GLU A 57 5.90 -8.17 25.17
C GLU A 57 4.40 -8.39 25.40
N ILE A 58 3.53 -7.75 24.62
CA ILE A 58 2.09 -8.06 24.61
C ILE A 58 1.89 -9.54 24.25
N ALA A 59 2.53 -10.02 23.19
CA ALA A 59 2.46 -11.42 22.78
C ALA A 59 2.96 -12.37 23.88
N ARG A 60 4.11 -12.07 24.50
CA ARG A 60 4.69 -12.86 25.60
C ARG A 60 3.72 -13.03 26.78
N ARG A 61 2.93 -11.99 27.09
CA ARG A 61 1.95 -12.02 28.19
C ARG A 61 0.63 -12.68 27.85
N THR A 62 0.28 -12.80 26.56
CA THR A 62 -1.09 -13.16 26.12
C THR A 62 -1.13 -14.47 25.35
N LEU A 63 -0.13 -14.71 24.51
CA LEU A 63 0.09 -15.96 23.81
C LEU A 63 0.95 -16.85 24.71
N ALA A 64 0.37 -17.28 25.84
CA ALA A 64 1.01 -18.26 26.70
C ALA A 64 1.36 -19.50 25.87
N ALA A 65 2.54 -20.06 26.13
CA ALA A 65 3.02 -21.29 25.51
C ALA A 65 2.07 -22.45 25.87
N GLN A 66 0.99 -22.64 25.11
CA GLN A 66 0.30 -23.91 25.16
C GLN A 66 1.27 -24.94 24.57
N ALA A 67 1.42 -26.07 25.25
CA ALA A 67 2.18 -27.20 24.76
C ALA A 67 1.45 -27.79 23.55
N GLU A 68 1.52 -27.10 22.42
CA GLU A 68 0.98 -27.56 21.16
C GLU A 68 2.01 -28.53 20.55
N ALA A 69 1.50 -29.64 20.02
CA ALA A 69 2.32 -30.62 19.32
C ALA A 69 3.13 -29.94 18.22
N ALA A 70 4.39 -30.34 18.08
CA ALA A 70 5.27 -29.81 17.04
C ALA A 70 4.59 -29.93 15.69
N ARG A 71 4.44 -28.80 14.98
CA ARG A 71 3.87 -28.82 13.63
C ARG A 71 4.81 -29.61 12.72
N PRO A 72 4.32 -30.60 11.95
CA PRO A 72 5.17 -31.30 11.00
C PRO A 72 5.68 -30.32 9.96
N ALA A 73 6.98 -30.41 9.66
CA ALA A 73 7.59 -29.64 8.58
C ALA A 73 6.83 -29.90 7.28
N ARG A 74 6.34 -28.84 6.65
CA ARG A 74 5.63 -28.93 5.37
C ARG A 74 6.66 -28.83 4.25
N THR A 75 6.56 -29.72 3.27
CA THR A 75 7.40 -29.73 2.07
C THR A 75 6.76 -29.02 0.88
N LYS A 76 5.48 -28.64 1.01
CA LYS A 76 4.71 -27.93 0.00
C LYS A 76 3.69 -27.00 0.66
N ILE A 77 3.35 -25.91 -0.03
CA ILE A 77 2.29 -24.98 0.35
C ILE A 77 1.02 -25.41 -0.39
N GLY A 78 0.00 -25.87 0.34
CA GLY A 78 -1.32 -26.20 -0.23
C GLY A 78 -2.44 -25.27 0.23
N ARG A 79 -2.30 -24.65 1.41
CA ARG A 79 -3.29 -23.73 1.99
C ARG A 79 -2.62 -22.40 2.36
N VAL A 80 -3.11 -21.30 1.82
CA VAL A 80 -2.59 -19.95 2.04
C VAL A 80 -3.64 -19.11 2.78
N LEU A 81 -3.26 -18.51 3.91
CA LEU A 81 -4.06 -17.51 4.60
C LEU A 81 -3.59 -16.11 4.22
N HIS A 82 -4.41 -15.40 3.47
CA HIS A 82 -4.24 -13.96 3.28
C HIS A 82 -4.80 -13.23 4.50
N VAL A 83 -4.10 -12.21 4.99
CA VAL A 83 -4.55 -11.37 6.11
C VAL A 83 -4.57 -9.93 5.66
N ALA A 84 -5.69 -9.23 5.83
CA ALA A 84 -5.79 -7.81 5.50
C ALA A 84 -6.47 -7.02 6.62
N THR A 85 -6.02 -5.78 6.81
CA THR A 85 -6.62 -4.87 7.80
C THR A 85 -8.01 -4.45 7.34
N ALA A 86 -8.11 -3.85 6.17
CA ALA A 86 -9.37 -3.51 5.50
C ALA A 86 -9.15 -3.49 3.99
N LEU A 87 -10.25 -3.63 3.23
CA LEU A 87 -10.23 -3.63 1.77
C LEU A 87 -11.07 -2.48 1.24
N ASN A 88 -10.54 -1.75 0.26
CA ASN A 88 -11.30 -0.72 -0.45
C ASN A 88 -11.74 -1.24 -1.81
N GLU A 89 -12.89 -0.75 -2.32
CA GLU A 89 -13.37 -1.02 -3.68
C GLU A 89 -12.36 -0.55 -4.75
N VAL A 90 -11.78 0.63 -4.54
CA VAL A 90 -10.73 1.21 -5.39
C VAL A 90 -9.39 1.20 -4.65
N GLY A 91 -8.37 0.61 -5.25
CA GLY A 91 -7.01 0.63 -4.72
C GLY A 91 -6.12 -0.51 -5.21
N GLY A 92 -4.80 -0.27 -5.27
CA GLY A 92 -3.82 -1.24 -5.75
C GLY A 92 -3.71 -2.49 -4.86
N LEU A 93 -3.77 -2.35 -3.53
CA LEU A 93 -3.62 -3.46 -2.58
C LEU A 93 -4.73 -4.51 -2.72
N THR A 94 -6.01 -4.08 -2.69
CA THR A 94 -7.16 -4.99 -2.87
C THR A 94 -7.05 -5.75 -4.21
N ARG A 95 -6.73 -5.04 -5.30
CA ARG A 95 -6.55 -5.65 -6.63
C ARG A 95 -5.42 -6.65 -6.65
N MET A 96 -4.26 -6.31 -6.07
CA MET A 96 -3.10 -7.19 -6.00
C MET A 96 -3.42 -8.49 -5.25
N MET A 97 -4.05 -8.39 -4.07
CA MET A 97 -4.45 -9.57 -3.29
C MET A 97 -5.46 -10.43 -4.07
N ARG A 98 -6.51 -9.82 -4.65
CA ARG A 98 -7.49 -10.54 -5.49
C ARG A 98 -6.81 -11.26 -6.65
N ARG A 99 -5.92 -10.58 -7.37
CA ARG A 99 -5.21 -11.13 -8.54
C ARG A 99 -4.28 -12.27 -8.18
N TRP A 100 -3.63 -12.21 -7.02
CA TRP A 100 -2.85 -13.33 -6.50
C TRP A 100 -3.74 -14.55 -6.31
N ILE A 101 -4.82 -14.43 -5.53
CA ILE A 101 -5.76 -15.53 -5.25
C ILE A 101 -6.37 -16.07 -6.56
N ALA A 102 -6.69 -15.18 -7.50
CA ALA A 102 -7.25 -15.57 -8.79
C ALA A 102 -6.22 -16.25 -9.70
N ALA A 103 -4.94 -15.92 -9.64
CA ALA A 103 -3.93 -16.53 -10.50
C ALA A 103 -3.44 -17.89 -9.98
N ASP A 104 -3.36 -18.07 -8.66
CA ASP A 104 -2.87 -19.30 -8.02
C ASP A 104 -3.98 -20.36 -7.89
N GLU A 105 -4.34 -20.97 -9.00
CA GLU A 105 -5.47 -21.91 -9.05
C GLU A 105 -5.20 -23.25 -8.35
N GLY A 106 -3.93 -23.59 -8.14
CA GLY A 106 -3.49 -24.88 -7.62
C GLY A 106 -3.60 -25.02 -6.09
N ARG A 107 -4.03 -23.98 -5.38
CA ARG A 107 -4.03 -23.91 -3.91
C ARG A 107 -5.35 -23.43 -3.34
N HIS A 108 -5.54 -23.71 -2.06
CA HIS A 108 -6.65 -23.18 -1.29
C HIS A 108 -6.27 -21.84 -0.66
N HIS A 109 -7.06 -20.80 -0.92
CA HIS A 109 -6.81 -19.45 -0.40
C HIS A 109 -7.95 -18.98 0.50
N SER A 110 -7.67 -18.75 1.78
CA SER A 110 -8.62 -18.09 2.69
C SER A 110 -8.17 -16.66 3.01
N LEU A 111 -9.09 -15.86 3.53
CA LEU A 111 -8.85 -14.47 3.89
C LEU A 111 -9.26 -14.20 5.35
N ALA A 112 -8.40 -13.58 6.14
CA ALA A 112 -8.73 -13.02 7.44
C ALA A 112 -8.78 -11.49 7.38
N LEU A 113 -9.88 -10.90 7.86
CA LEU A 113 -10.10 -9.46 7.90
C LEU A 113 -10.08 -8.94 9.34
N LEU A 114 -9.09 -8.10 9.63
CA LEU A 114 -8.81 -7.65 11.01
C LEU A 114 -9.67 -6.46 11.41
N ARG A 115 -9.96 -5.56 10.46
CA ARG A 115 -10.64 -4.29 10.73
C ARG A 115 -11.61 -3.83 9.64
N HIS A 116 -11.94 -4.70 8.69
CA HIS A 116 -12.81 -4.39 7.57
C HIS A 116 -14.25 -4.08 8.03
N PRO A 117 -14.86 -2.96 7.58
CA PRO A 117 -16.26 -2.68 7.85
C PRO A 117 -17.18 -3.49 6.94
N GLY A 118 -18.11 -4.25 7.52
CA GLY A 118 -19.15 -4.94 6.75
C GLY A 118 -18.61 -6.06 5.84
N ALA A 119 -19.26 -6.25 4.69
CA ALA A 119 -18.86 -7.25 3.71
C ALA A 119 -17.64 -6.78 2.90
N PRO A 120 -16.71 -7.70 2.55
CA PRO A 120 -15.63 -7.39 1.62
C PRO A 120 -16.13 -7.19 0.19
N PRO A 121 -15.34 -6.51 -0.68
CA PRO A 121 -15.68 -6.35 -2.08
C PRO A 121 -16.06 -7.68 -2.75
N LEU A 122 -17.13 -7.68 -3.55
CA LEU A 122 -17.68 -8.90 -4.16
C LEU A 122 -16.63 -9.67 -4.97
N SER A 123 -15.77 -8.94 -5.70
CA SER A 123 -14.70 -9.52 -6.51
C SER A 123 -13.65 -10.28 -5.70
N VAL A 124 -13.43 -9.89 -4.44
CA VAL A 124 -12.54 -10.61 -3.51
C VAL A 124 -13.25 -11.85 -2.97
N SER A 125 -14.52 -11.73 -2.61
CA SER A 125 -15.31 -12.86 -2.11
C SER A 125 -15.39 -13.99 -3.13
N GLN A 126 -15.71 -13.65 -4.38
CA GLN A 126 -15.73 -14.60 -5.49
C GLN A 126 -14.37 -15.26 -5.73
N ALA A 127 -13.27 -14.51 -5.62
CA ALA A 127 -11.92 -15.06 -5.78
C ALA A 127 -11.59 -16.08 -4.67
N VAL A 128 -11.93 -15.78 -3.42
CA VAL A 128 -11.72 -16.70 -2.28
C VAL A 128 -12.59 -17.96 -2.41
N GLU A 129 -13.87 -17.80 -2.74
CA GLU A 129 -14.81 -18.91 -2.92
C GLU A 129 -14.39 -19.83 -4.07
N ALA A 130 -13.94 -19.26 -5.20
CA ALA A 130 -13.43 -20.03 -6.34
C ALA A 130 -12.20 -20.88 -6.02
N ARG A 131 -11.48 -20.57 -4.93
CA ARG A 131 -10.34 -21.35 -4.42
C ARG A 131 -10.72 -22.23 -3.22
N GLY A 132 -12.02 -22.43 -2.97
CA GLY A 132 -12.53 -23.26 -1.88
C GLY A 132 -12.13 -22.76 -0.49
N GLY A 133 -11.85 -21.46 -0.35
CA GLY A 133 -11.48 -20.85 0.91
C GLY A 133 -12.65 -20.21 1.65
N HIS A 134 -12.33 -19.59 2.77
CA HIS A 134 -13.30 -18.88 3.61
C HIS A 134 -12.81 -17.49 4.00
N ILE A 135 -13.75 -16.59 4.24
CA ILE A 135 -13.47 -15.25 4.77
C ILE A 135 -13.77 -15.22 6.27
N HIS A 136 -12.76 -14.90 7.06
CA HIS A 136 -12.81 -14.83 8.52
C HIS A 136 -12.83 -13.37 8.98
N MET A 137 -13.98 -12.90 9.45
CA MET A 137 -14.14 -11.55 10.00
C MET A 137 -13.67 -11.47 11.47
N ILE A 138 -12.36 -11.45 11.69
CA ILE A 138 -11.75 -11.38 13.03
C ILE A 138 -12.14 -10.06 13.73
N GLY A 139 -12.07 -8.94 13.01
CA GLY A 139 -12.40 -7.61 13.55
C GLY A 139 -13.84 -7.38 14.00
N ALA A 140 -14.73 -8.35 13.73
CA ALA A 140 -16.13 -8.34 14.13
C ALA A 140 -16.39 -9.19 15.39
N THR A 141 -15.36 -9.76 16.01
CA THR A 141 -15.48 -10.44 17.30
C THR A 141 -15.17 -9.49 18.46
N ARG A 142 -15.79 -9.74 19.62
CA ARG A 142 -15.58 -8.97 20.85
C ARG A 142 -14.10 -8.96 21.24
N GLY A 143 -13.57 -7.78 21.54
CA GLY A 143 -12.17 -7.59 21.95
C GLY A 143 -11.50 -6.44 21.20
N GLY A 144 -10.18 -6.39 21.27
CA GLY A 144 -9.31 -5.48 20.52
C GLY A 144 -8.15 -6.23 19.87
N PRO A 145 -7.07 -5.52 19.52
CA PRO A 145 -5.91 -6.10 18.85
C PRO A 145 -5.33 -7.35 19.52
N VAL A 146 -5.38 -7.44 20.85
CA VAL A 146 -4.85 -8.59 21.60
C VAL A 146 -5.71 -9.85 21.37
N GLU A 147 -7.02 -9.75 21.53
CA GLU A 147 -7.93 -10.87 21.30
C GLU A 147 -7.96 -11.27 19.82
N TRP A 148 -7.92 -10.28 18.91
CA TRP A 148 -7.84 -10.52 17.48
C TRP A 148 -6.54 -11.21 17.07
N ALA A 149 -5.41 -10.86 17.71
CA ALA A 149 -4.13 -11.52 17.49
C ALA A 149 -4.17 -13.00 17.93
N SER A 150 -4.79 -13.29 19.07
CA SER A 150 -4.99 -14.67 19.53
C SER A 150 -5.87 -15.47 18.55
N ALA A 151 -6.96 -14.87 18.06
CA ALA A 151 -7.83 -15.50 17.07
C ALA A 151 -7.10 -15.75 15.73
N LEU A 152 -6.31 -14.77 15.27
CA LEU A 152 -5.50 -14.89 14.05
C LEU A 152 -4.42 -15.97 14.19
N ARG A 153 -3.71 -16.00 15.33
CA ARG A 153 -2.72 -17.03 15.65
C ARG A 153 -3.34 -18.42 15.54
N LYS A 154 -4.47 -18.64 16.21
CA LYS A 154 -5.19 -19.92 16.19
C LYS A 154 -5.61 -20.31 14.77
N LEU A 155 -6.20 -19.37 14.02
CA LEU A 155 -6.61 -19.60 12.63
C LEU A 155 -5.42 -19.99 11.74
N SER A 156 -4.27 -19.33 11.91
CA SER A 156 -3.08 -19.56 11.07
C SER A 156 -2.54 -20.99 11.16
N LEU A 157 -2.83 -21.73 12.24
CA LEU A 157 -2.36 -23.10 12.44
C LEU A 157 -2.91 -24.08 11.39
N ASP A 158 -4.04 -23.76 10.76
CA ASP A 158 -4.67 -24.60 9.73
C ASP A 158 -4.11 -24.39 8.32
N PHE A 159 -3.17 -23.45 8.15
CA PHE A 159 -2.64 -23.01 6.85
C PHE A 159 -1.14 -23.22 6.76
N ASP A 160 -0.62 -23.49 5.56
CA ASP A 160 0.80 -23.75 5.32
C ASP A 160 1.63 -22.47 5.15
N LEU A 161 0.97 -21.34 4.84
CA LEU A 161 1.57 -20.03 4.67
C LEU A 161 0.61 -18.94 5.12
N VAL A 162 1.15 -17.88 5.72
CA VAL A 162 0.43 -16.62 5.96
C VAL A 162 1.02 -15.54 5.07
N VAL A 163 0.16 -14.81 4.35
CA VAL A 163 0.53 -13.64 3.55
C VAL A 163 -0.17 -12.40 4.08
N LEU A 164 0.61 -11.43 4.54
CA LEU A 164 0.12 -10.19 5.14
C LEU A 164 -0.03 -9.09 4.08
N HIS A 165 -1.29 -8.68 3.87
CA HIS A 165 -1.76 -7.53 3.08
C HIS A 165 -2.34 -6.47 4.03
N VAL A 166 -1.64 -6.20 5.13
CA VAL A 166 -2.12 -5.41 6.27
C VAL A 166 -1.67 -3.96 6.18
N SER A 167 -2.39 -3.06 6.85
CA SER A 167 -1.95 -1.67 6.98
C SER A 167 -0.66 -1.58 7.80
N ASN A 168 0.18 -0.60 7.47
CA ASN A 168 1.46 -0.32 8.13
C ASN A 168 1.39 -0.22 9.66
N GLU A 169 0.28 0.33 10.16
CA GLU A 169 0.03 0.65 11.56
C GLU A 169 -0.68 -0.46 12.35
N ASP A 170 -1.14 -1.54 11.71
CA ASP A 170 -1.93 -2.57 12.39
C ASP A 170 -1.06 -3.40 13.34
N PRO A 171 -1.26 -3.33 14.66
CA PRO A 171 -0.42 -4.05 15.62
C PRO A 171 -0.77 -5.54 15.70
N THR A 172 -1.91 -5.96 15.15
CA THR A 172 -2.47 -7.31 15.34
C THR A 172 -1.55 -8.42 14.80
N PRO A 173 -0.99 -8.33 13.58
CA PRO A 173 -0.08 -9.35 13.07
C PRO A 173 1.23 -9.40 13.85
N GLY A 174 1.75 -8.24 14.28
CA GLY A 174 2.95 -8.12 15.12
C GLY A 174 2.80 -8.87 16.45
N ILE A 175 1.61 -8.83 17.05
CA ILE A 175 1.31 -9.63 18.26
C ILE A 175 1.10 -11.10 17.89
N ALA A 176 0.31 -11.39 16.85
CA ALA A 176 -0.13 -12.74 16.50
C ALA A 176 1.03 -13.67 16.09
N PHE A 177 2.09 -13.14 15.47
CA PHE A 177 3.18 -13.95 14.92
C PHE A 177 4.52 -13.78 15.65
N ALA A 178 4.55 -13.02 16.74
CA ALA A 178 5.73 -12.91 17.60
C ALA A 178 6.15 -14.28 18.18
N ASP A 179 5.18 -15.16 18.47
CA ASP A 179 5.48 -16.53 18.86
C ASP A 179 5.79 -17.42 17.65
N GLU A 180 7.06 -17.72 17.45
CA GLU A 180 7.53 -18.54 16.33
C GLU A 180 7.17 -20.03 16.45
N ARG A 181 6.80 -20.51 17.64
CA ARG A 181 6.60 -21.94 17.88
C ARG A 181 5.35 -22.40 17.15
N ASN A 182 5.46 -23.44 16.30
CA ASN A 182 4.34 -24.06 15.58
C ASN A 182 3.57 -23.14 14.61
N ARG A 183 4.07 -21.95 14.23
CA ARG A 183 3.43 -21.11 13.23
C ARG A 183 3.86 -21.47 11.80
N PRO A 184 3.01 -21.28 10.78
CA PRO A 184 3.48 -21.32 9.39
C PRO A 184 4.44 -20.15 9.10
N PRO A 185 5.22 -20.22 8.00
CA PRO A 185 5.95 -19.08 7.50
C PRO A 185 5.03 -17.88 7.26
N VAL A 186 5.52 -16.68 7.58
CA VAL A 186 4.79 -15.41 7.46
C VAL A 186 5.51 -14.54 6.44
N VAL A 187 4.81 -14.18 5.37
CA VAL A 187 5.29 -13.30 4.30
C VAL A 187 4.57 -11.97 4.39
N LEU A 188 5.29 -10.86 4.48
CA LEU A 188 4.71 -9.52 4.35
C LEU A 188 4.78 -9.04 2.91
N VAL A 189 3.66 -8.57 2.36
CA VAL A 189 3.68 -7.84 1.09
C VAL A 189 3.96 -6.36 1.36
N ASN A 190 5.17 -5.92 1.03
CA ASN A 190 5.67 -4.56 1.23
C ASN A 190 5.08 -3.59 0.18
N HIS A 191 3.77 -3.42 0.22
CA HIS A 191 3.00 -2.63 -0.75
C HIS A 191 3.15 -1.11 -0.54
N ALA A 192 3.58 -0.70 0.66
CA ALA A 192 3.90 0.68 1.02
C ALA A 192 5.38 0.75 1.45
N ASP A 193 6.27 0.46 0.50
CA ASP A 193 7.72 0.45 0.69
C ASP A 193 8.30 1.81 1.12
N HIS A 194 7.70 2.90 0.69
CA HIS A 194 8.05 4.27 1.07
C HIS A 194 7.57 4.68 2.48
N ALA A 195 6.78 3.86 3.18
CA ALA A 195 6.17 4.22 4.46
C ALA A 195 6.87 3.57 5.67
N PHE A 196 6.63 4.10 6.87
CA PHE A 196 6.97 3.45 8.13
C PHE A 196 6.18 2.14 8.30
N TRP A 197 6.76 1.11 8.93
CA TRP A 197 6.07 -0.15 9.29
C TRP A 197 6.33 -0.62 10.72
N VAL A 198 5.35 -1.32 11.29
CA VAL A 198 5.51 -2.23 12.44
C VAL A 198 5.17 -3.67 12.01
N GLY A 199 5.59 -4.67 12.78
CA GLY A 199 5.39 -6.10 12.51
C GLY A 199 6.44 -6.71 11.59
N LEU A 200 7.54 -6.00 11.27
CA LEU A 200 8.58 -6.53 10.38
C LEU A 200 9.42 -7.62 11.07
N CYS A 201 9.58 -7.52 12.39
CA CYS A 201 10.37 -8.47 13.18
C CYS A 201 9.73 -9.86 13.28
N VAL A 202 8.44 -10.00 12.94
CA VAL A 202 7.70 -11.27 13.01
C VAL A 202 7.48 -11.94 11.66
N CYS A 203 7.91 -11.31 10.56
CA CYS A 203 7.75 -11.82 9.21
C CYS A 203 8.99 -12.59 8.77
N ASP A 204 8.89 -13.85 8.34
CA ASP A 204 10.07 -14.60 7.90
C ASP A 204 10.60 -14.06 6.56
N LEU A 205 9.71 -13.62 5.68
CA LEU A 205 10.04 -12.98 4.41
C LEU A 205 9.29 -11.66 4.18
N ILE A 206 9.95 -10.74 3.48
CA ILE A 206 9.37 -9.50 2.97
C ILE A 206 9.37 -9.57 1.44
N ALA A 207 8.17 -9.52 0.85
CA ALA A 207 7.97 -9.47 -0.60
C ALA A 207 7.82 -8.00 -1.04
N SER A 208 8.84 -7.42 -1.68
CA SER A 208 8.72 -6.12 -2.34
C SER A 208 8.40 -6.30 -3.82
N SER A 209 7.76 -5.29 -4.41
CA SER A 209 7.44 -5.30 -5.84
C SER A 209 8.58 -4.85 -6.75
N ARG A 210 9.58 -4.15 -6.19
CA ARG A 210 10.66 -3.48 -6.93
C ARG A 210 11.92 -3.31 -6.08
N VAL A 211 13.06 -3.07 -6.74
CA VAL A 211 14.40 -3.07 -6.14
C VAL A 211 14.59 -1.89 -5.17
N SER A 212 14.06 -0.72 -5.49
CA SER A 212 14.05 0.45 -4.59
C SER A 212 13.38 0.14 -3.24
N GLY A 213 12.31 -0.67 -3.27
CA GLY A 213 11.62 -1.14 -2.06
C GLY A 213 12.41 -2.20 -1.28
N GLU A 214 13.20 -3.06 -1.94
CA GLU A 214 14.17 -3.95 -1.28
C GLU A 214 15.27 -3.14 -0.59
N ARG A 215 15.88 -2.20 -1.33
CA ARG A 215 16.97 -1.36 -0.83
C ARG A 215 16.58 -0.63 0.45
N LEU A 216 15.39 -0.03 0.50
CA LEU A 216 14.90 0.64 1.71
C LEU A 216 14.71 -0.33 2.88
N VAL A 217 14.21 -1.55 2.61
CA VAL A 217 14.03 -2.59 3.64
C VAL A 217 15.38 -3.00 4.24
N VAL A 218 16.40 -3.17 3.42
CA VAL A 218 17.74 -3.55 3.89
C VAL A 218 18.44 -2.39 4.60
N GLU A 219 18.56 -1.24 3.93
CA GLU A 219 19.39 -0.13 4.38
C GLU A 219 18.75 0.69 5.51
N ARG A 220 17.43 0.91 5.46
CA ARG A 220 16.73 1.84 6.37
C ARG A 220 15.81 1.14 7.36
N ARG A 221 15.44 -0.12 7.13
CA ARG A 221 14.68 -0.95 8.08
C ARG A 221 15.51 -2.09 8.66
N GLY A 222 16.79 -2.21 8.34
CA GLY A 222 17.70 -3.18 8.97
C GLY A 222 17.19 -4.63 8.93
N ILE A 223 16.45 -4.99 7.87
CA ILE A 223 16.03 -6.37 7.64
C ILE A 223 17.07 -7.03 6.74
N PRO A 224 17.62 -8.20 7.13
CA PRO A 224 18.64 -8.89 6.33
C PRO A 224 18.15 -9.18 4.91
N ALA A 225 19.04 -9.02 3.92
CA ALA A 225 18.72 -9.21 2.51
C ALA A 225 18.24 -10.64 2.20
N GLU A 226 18.71 -11.65 2.94
CA GLU A 226 18.27 -13.03 2.78
C GLU A 226 16.79 -13.26 3.12
N ARG A 227 16.18 -12.34 3.88
CA ARG A 227 14.75 -12.32 4.24
C ARG A 227 13.91 -11.53 3.23
N HIS A 228 14.47 -11.17 2.08
CA HIS A 228 13.79 -10.42 1.04
C HIS A 228 13.56 -11.25 -0.23
N VAL A 229 12.45 -11.00 -0.92
CA VAL A 229 12.17 -11.49 -2.28
C VAL A 229 11.49 -10.40 -3.10
N ILE A 230 11.86 -10.28 -4.37
CA ILE A 230 11.12 -9.46 -5.35
C ILE A 230 10.00 -10.31 -5.95
N LEU A 231 8.75 -9.88 -5.74
CA LEU A 231 7.56 -10.43 -6.42
C LEU A 231 6.91 -9.31 -7.24
N PRO A 232 7.01 -9.33 -8.58
CA PRO A 232 6.37 -8.34 -9.43
C PRO A 232 4.86 -8.22 -9.18
N ILE A 233 4.28 -7.04 -9.41
CA ILE A 233 2.83 -6.82 -9.24
C ILE A 233 2.07 -7.63 -10.30
N GLN A 234 1.21 -8.57 -9.90
CA GLN A 234 0.32 -9.22 -10.87
C GLN A 234 -0.69 -8.23 -11.44
N ILE A 235 -0.85 -8.24 -12.75
CA ILE A 235 -1.97 -7.61 -13.46
C ILE A 235 -2.83 -8.69 -14.13
N ASP A 236 -4.10 -8.37 -14.39
CA ASP A 236 -4.90 -9.23 -15.26
C ASP A 236 -4.29 -9.15 -16.67
N PRO A 237 -4.26 -10.24 -17.46
CA PRO A 237 -3.76 -10.21 -18.83
C PRO A 237 -4.41 -9.06 -19.61
N PRO A 238 -3.62 -8.05 -20.02
CA PRO A 238 -4.18 -6.88 -20.69
C PRO A 238 -4.80 -7.30 -22.02
N MET A 239 -6.11 -7.06 -22.14
CA MET A 239 -6.87 -7.36 -23.35
C MET A 239 -7.55 -6.09 -23.83
N ARG A 240 -7.17 -5.65 -25.03
CA ARG A 240 -7.77 -4.52 -25.72
C ARG A 240 -9.16 -4.92 -26.23
N LYS A 241 -10.22 -4.32 -25.67
CA LYS A 241 -11.61 -4.56 -26.10
C LYS A 241 -12.06 -3.59 -27.19
N HIS A 242 -11.47 -2.40 -27.22
CA HIS A 242 -11.71 -1.39 -28.25
C HIS A 242 -10.41 -0.97 -28.94
N SER A 243 -10.48 -0.71 -30.24
CA SER A 243 -9.41 0.01 -30.91
C SER A 243 -9.19 1.37 -30.23
N ARG A 244 -7.97 1.94 -30.37
CA ARG A 244 -7.68 3.29 -29.82
C ARG A 244 -8.72 4.32 -30.25
N ALA A 245 -9.14 4.27 -31.53
CA ALA A 245 -10.13 5.18 -32.09
C ALA A 245 -11.52 5.02 -31.44
N GLU A 246 -11.99 3.78 -31.28
CA GLU A 246 -13.28 3.49 -30.61
C GLU A 246 -13.26 3.89 -29.13
N ALA A 247 -12.15 3.62 -28.42
CA ALA A 247 -11.99 4.03 -27.04
C ALA A 247 -12.04 5.56 -26.89
N ARG A 248 -11.36 6.30 -27.77
CA ARG A 248 -11.42 7.78 -27.83
C ARG A 248 -12.84 8.27 -28.10
N GLN A 249 -13.53 7.69 -29.07
CA GLN A 249 -14.92 8.04 -29.37
C GLN A 249 -15.83 7.85 -28.15
N LYS A 250 -15.72 6.71 -27.45
CA LYS A 250 -16.50 6.42 -26.23
C LYS A 250 -16.18 7.38 -25.08
N LEU A 251 -14.94 7.86 -25.01
CA LEU A 251 -14.55 8.89 -24.06
C LEU A 251 -15.02 10.28 -24.48
N GLY A 252 -15.55 10.48 -25.69
CA GLY A 252 -15.88 11.80 -26.23
C GLY A 252 -14.66 12.64 -26.59
N ILE A 253 -13.53 11.99 -26.86
CA ILE A 253 -12.28 12.65 -27.24
C ILE A 253 -12.22 12.75 -28.77
N PRO A 254 -11.98 13.95 -29.34
CA PRO A 254 -11.86 14.11 -30.79
C PRO A 254 -10.81 13.18 -31.39
N ALA A 255 -11.13 12.64 -32.57
CA ALA A 255 -10.15 11.98 -33.41
C ALA A 255 -9.09 13.00 -33.87
N GLY A 256 -7.84 12.57 -34.02
CA GLY A 256 -6.74 13.46 -34.39
C GLY A 256 -5.41 12.94 -33.86
N GLY A 257 -4.50 13.87 -33.59
CA GLY A 257 -3.15 13.62 -33.09
C GLY A 257 -3.06 12.79 -31.80
N PRO A 258 -1.84 12.56 -31.30
CA PRO A 258 -1.57 11.61 -30.23
C PRO A 258 -2.30 11.99 -28.93
N LEU A 259 -2.86 10.98 -28.25
CA LEU A 259 -3.46 11.12 -26.93
C LEU A 259 -2.48 10.67 -25.84
N LEU A 260 -2.07 11.62 -25.02
CA LEU A 260 -1.33 11.42 -23.78
C LEU A 260 -2.33 11.08 -22.67
N VAL A 261 -2.05 10.04 -21.89
CA VAL A 261 -2.96 9.58 -20.82
C VAL A 261 -2.22 9.43 -19.51
N SER A 262 -2.83 9.89 -18.41
CA SER A 262 -2.39 9.57 -17.04
C SER A 262 -3.57 9.14 -16.19
N VAL A 263 -3.40 8.11 -15.36
CA VAL A 263 -4.47 7.57 -14.49
C VAL A 263 -3.94 7.31 -13.09
N ALA A 264 -4.48 8.00 -12.09
CA ALA A 264 -4.07 7.82 -10.70
C ALA A 264 -5.15 8.33 -9.74
N ARG A 265 -4.94 8.16 -8.43
CA ARG A 265 -5.79 8.86 -7.43
C ARG A 265 -5.49 10.36 -7.46
N GLY A 266 -6.50 11.20 -7.22
CA GLY A 266 -6.37 12.66 -7.25
C GLY A 266 -5.22 13.18 -6.38
N VAL A 267 -5.02 12.58 -5.20
CA VAL A 267 -3.92 12.91 -4.28
C VAL A 267 -2.51 12.76 -4.88
N LYS A 268 -2.34 12.00 -5.97
CA LYS A 268 -1.07 11.82 -6.66
C LYS A 268 -0.75 12.91 -7.69
N TYR A 269 -1.69 13.83 -7.95
CA TYR A 269 -1.54 14.97 -8.86
C TYR A 269 -1.46 16.30 -8.12
N ARG A 270 -1.07 16.27 -6.84
CA ARG A 270 -0.94 17.47 -6.03
C ARG A 270 0.15 18.38 -6.60
N THR A 271 -0.17 19.66 -6.77
CA THR A 271 0.78 20.69 -7.17
C THR A 271 1.93 20.78 -6.17
N MET A 272 3.16 20.75 -6.68
CA MET A 272 4.39 20.76 -5.89
C MET A 272 5.35 21.79 -6.46
N GLY A 273 5.98 22.60 -5.59
CA GLY A 273 6.93 23.63 -6.02
C GLY A 273 6.31 24.71 -6.91
N GLY A 274 4.99 24.93 -6.82
CA GLY A 274 4.27 25.88 -7.67
C GLY A 274 4.01 25.38 -9.10
N VAL A 275 4.30 24.12 -9.40
CA VAL A 275 4.08 23.50 -10.72
C VAL A 275 3.03 22.41 -10.58
N SER A 276 1.90 22.58 -11.26
CA SER A 276 0.85 21.55 -11.33
C SER A 276 1.19 20.50 -12.38
N PHE A 277 0.53 19.34 -12.31
CA PHE A 277 0.69 18.31 -13.35
C PHE A 277 0.29 18.83 -14.75
N ALA A 278 -0.69 19.73 -14.85
CA ALA A 278 -1.06 20.33 -16.13
C ALA A 278 0.04 21.25 -16.69
N ASP A 279 0.68 22.05 -15.84
CA ASP A 279 1.75 22.99 -16.24
C ASP A 279 2.93 22.26 -16.90
N MET A 280 3.25 21.06 -16.41
CA MET A 280 4.34 20.21 -16.94
C MET A 280 4.21 19.92 -18.44
N HIS A 281 3.01 20.00 -19.00
CA HIS A 281 2.72 19.55 -20.38
C HIS A 281 2.43 20.72 -21.34
N VAL A 282 2.37 21.95 -20.86
CA VAL A 282 2.02 23.12 -21.69
C VAL A 282 3.01 23.29 -22.84
N GLU A 283 4.32 23.22 -22.57
CA GLU A 283 5.36 23.37 -23.59
C GLU A 283 5.21 22.35 -24.72
N ALA A 284 5.08 21.06 -24.36
CA ALA A 284 4.92 19.98 -25.33
C ALA A 284 3.62 20.13 -26.15
N LEU A 285 2.50 20.51 -25.51
CA LEU A 285 1.23 20.69 -26.20
C LEU A 285 1.21 21.93 -27.10
N LEU A 286 1.98 22.98 -26.79
CA LEU A 286 2.15 24.13 -27.69
C LEU A 286 3.01 23.77 -28.91
N ALA A 287 4.03 22.94 -28.73
CA ALA A 287 4.88 22.44 -29.82
C ALA A 287 4.15 21.44 -30.74
N HIS A 288 3.20 20.67 -30.19
CA HIS A 288 2.41 19.67 -30.91
C HIS A 288 0.91 20.02 -30.86
N PRO A 289 0.40 20.86 -31.77
CA PRO A 289 -0.95 21.44 -31.68
C PRO A 289 -2.09 20.41 -31.84
N ASP A 290 -1.81 19.23 -32.36
CA ASP A 290 -2.76 18.12 -32.54
C ASP A 290 -2.76 17.12 -31.36
N ALA A 291 -1.77 17.19 -30.47
CA ALA A 291 -1.68 16.37 -29.27
C ALA A 291 -2.68 16.82 -28.20
N GLN A 292 -3.17 15.86 -27.41
CA GLN A 292 -4.14 16.07 -26.33
C GLN A 292 -3.70 15.31 -25.07
N LEU A 293 -4.09 15.80 -23.89
CA LEU A 293 -3.81 15.18 -22.60
C LEU A 293 -5.12 14.84 -21.86
N LEU A 294 -5.31 13.57 -21.52
CA LEU A 294 -6.37 13.09 -20.64
C LEU A 294 -5.78 12.66 -19.30
N VAL A 295 -6.26 13.24 -18.19
CA VAL A 295 -5.88 12.83 -16.84
C VAL A 295 -7.10 12.36 -16.07
N VAL A 296 -7.12 11.07 -15.71
CA VAL A 296 -8.19 10.45 -14.93
C VAL A 296 -7.77 10.34 -13.46
N GLY A 297 -8.60 10.86 -12.57
CA GLY A 297 -8.32 10.92 -11.14
C GLY A 297 -8.60 12.27 -10.48
N PRO A 298 -7.95 13.35 -10.91
CA PRO A 298 -7.95 14.61 -10.17
C PRO A 298 -9.24 15.42 -10.31
N GLY A 299 -10.17 15.02 -11.18
CA GLY A 299 -11.35 15.83 -11.49
C GLY A 299 -10.97 17.04 -12.33
N GLU A 300 -11.44 18.21 -11.93
CA GLU A 300 -11.13 19.49 -12.56
C GLU A 300 -10.44 20.41 -11.54
N PRO A 301 -9.14 20.24 -11.27
CA PRO A 301 -8.43 21.10 -10.33
C PRO A 301 -8.46 22.57 -10.76
N ALA A 302 -8.69 23.46 -9.80
CA ALA A 302 -8.77 24.89 -10.07
C ALA A 302 -7.42 25.49 -10.51
N ASP A 303 -6.31 24.93 -10.03
CA ASP A 303 -4.96 25.34 -10.38
C ASP A 303 -4.51 24.88 -11.78
N TRP A 304 -5.34 24.14 -12.51
CA TRP A 304 -5.04 23.73 -13.89
C TRP A 304 -5.60 24.69 -14.95
N GLN A 305 -6.46 25.65 -14.55
CA GLN A 305 -7.23 26.46 -15.51
C GLN A 305 -6.35 27.29 -16.45
N GLU A 306 -5.21 27.80 -15.97
CA GLU A 306 -4.27 28.56 -16.80
C GLU A 306 -3.63 27.68 -17.88
N ALA A 307 -3.16 26.48 -17.53
CA ALA A 307 -2.61 25.51 -18.47
C ALA A 307 -3.66 25.01 -19.48
N ILE A 308 -4.89 24.78 -19.02
CA ILE A 308 -6.03 24.41 -19.89
C ILE A 308 -6.31 25.53 -20.90
N ALA A 309 -6.36 26.79 -20.46
CA ALA A 309 -6.58 27.94 -21.33
C ALA A 309 -5.43 28.11 -22.34
N ALA A 310 -4.18 28.03 -21.89
CA ALA A 310 -2.99 28.15 -22.73
C ALA A 310 -2.94 27.10 -23.85
N THR A 311 -3.53 25.93 -23.63
CA THR A 311 -3.57 24.82 -24.60
C THR A 311 -4.87 24.75 -25.40
N GLY A 312 -5.79 25.71 -25.22
CA GLY A 312 -7.08 25.73 -25.91
C GLY A 312 -8.01 24.58 -25.50
N GLY A 313 -7.95 24.14 -24.24
CA GLY A 313 -8.80 23.08 -23.71
C GLY A 313 -8.31 21.65 -23.97
N ARG A 314 -7.08 21.47 -24.48
CA ARG A 314 -6.54 20.14 -24.83
C ARG A 314 -6.03 19.33 -23.63
N ILE A 315 -5.97 19.95 -22.45
CA ILE A 315 -5.76 19.26 -21.17
C ILE A 315 -7.14 18.99 -20.55
N MET A 316 -7.45 17.71 -20.34
CA MET A 316 -8.76 17.25 -19.87
C MET A 316 -8.61 16.47 -18.55
N GLY A 317 -9.08 17.05 -17.45
CA GLY A 317 -9.19 16.36 -16.16
C GLY A 317 -10.52 15.61 -16.01
N ARG A 318 -10.48 14.42 -15.40
CA ARG A 318 -11.67 13.62 -15.05
C ARG A 318 -11.59 13.09 -13.62
N PRO A 319 -12.73 12.88 -12.94
CA PRO A 319 -12.73 12.30 -11.59
C PRO A 319 -12.21 10.86 -11.60
N GLU A 320 -11.87 10.36 -10.40
CA GLU A 320 -11.55 8.94 -10.20
C GLU A 320 -12.69 8.04 -10.69
N THR A 321 -12.32 6.90 -11.28
CA THR A 321 -13.26 5.86 -11.72
C THR A 321 -12.77 4.49 -11.28
N PRO A 322 -13.67 3.56 -10.90
CA PRO A 322 -13.30 2.18 -10.61
C PRO A 322 -12.82 1.41 -11.86
N ASP A 323 -13.22 1.87 -13.06
CA ASP A 323 -12.84 1.27 -14.34
C ASP A 323 -12.23 2.32 -15.28
N PRO A 324 -10.90 2.48 -15.29
CA PRO A 324 -10.20 3.36 -16.21
C PRO A 324 -9.79 2.68 -17.54
N SER A 325 -10.29 1.48 -17.84
CA SER A 325 -9.84 0.68 -19.01
C SER A 325 -9.90 1.43 -20.33
N LEU A 326 -10.97 2.20 -20.58
CA LEU A 326 -11.10 3.02 -21.79
C LEU A 326 -9.96 4.04 -21.93
N ALA A 327 -9.49 4.63 -20.83
CA ALA A 327 -8.38 5.58 -20.87
C ALA A 327 -7.08 4.88 -21.29
N PHE A 328 -6.80 3.69 -20.74
CA PHE A 328 -5.64 2.90 -21.12
C PHE A 328 -5.72 2.42 -22.58
N GLU A 329 -6.89 1.97 -23.03
CA GLU A 329 -7.09 1.55 -24.42
C GLU A 329 -6.96 2.72 -25.39
N ALA A 330 -7.30 3.94 -25.01
CA ALA A 330 -7.19 5.12 -25.86
C ALA A 330 -5.75 5.67 -25.98
N ALA A 331 -4.84 5.30 -25.08
CA ALA A 331 -3.53 5.92 -24.96
C ALA A 331 -2.60 5.65 -26.15
N ASP A 332 -1.97 6.72 -26.64
CA ASP A 332 -0.79 6.65 -27.50
C ASP A 332 0.51 6.71 -26.67
N ILE A 333 0.50 7.47 -25.57
CA ILE A 333 1.57 7.55 -24.57
C ILE A 333 0.94 7.53 -23.18
N TYR A 334 1.51 6.76 -22.26
CA TYR A 334 1.15 6.82 -20.85
C TYR A 334 2.17 7.67 -20.06
N LEU A 335 1.68 8.68 -19.35
CA LEU A 335 2.50 9.56 -18.52
C LEU A 335 2.24 9.23 -17.05
N ASP A 336 3.29 8.93 -16.31
CA ASP A 336 3.18 8.63 -14.88
C ASP A 336 2.72 9.86 -14.09
N SER A 337 2.06 9.62 -12.95
CA SER A 337 1.62 10.71 -12.08
C SER A 337 2.80 11.34 -11.34
N TYR A 338 2.74 12.65 -11.15
CA TYR A 338 3.73 13.44 -10.41
C TYR A 338 3.00 14.24 -9.32
N PRO A 339 3.52 14.30 -8.08
CA PRO A 339 4.91 13.97 -7.67
C PRO A 339 5.16 12.53 -7.23
N PHE A 340 4.14 11.65 -7.30
CA PHE A 340 4.30 10.26 -6.88
C PHE A 340 3.73 9.28 -7.88
N VAL A 341 4.53 8.26 -8.18
CA VAL A 341 4.29 7.28 -9.25
C VAL A 341 3.01 6.45 -9.08
N SER A 342 2.41 6.04 -10.18
CA SER A 342 1.26 5.13 -10.26
C SER A 342 1.58 3.86 -11.04
N ILE A 343 2.37 2.99 -10.40
CA ILE A 343 2.97 1.82 -11.04
C ILE A 343 1.93 0.85 -11.62
N THR A 344 0.85 0.54 -10.91
CA THR A 344 -0.18 -0.38 -11.44
C THR A 344 -0.84 0.17 -12.70
N SER A 345 -1.11 1.47 -12.77
CA SER A 345 -1.69 2.11 -13.95
C SER A 345 -0.72 2.07 -15.13
N MET A 346 0.57 2.30 -14.89
CA MET A 346 1.60 2.17 -15.92
C MET A 346 1.71 0.74 -16.46
N LEU A 347 1.61 -0.27 -15.60
CA LEU A 347 1.60 -1.66 -16.02
C LEU A 347 0.37 -1.98 -16.87
N GLU A 348 -0.81 -1.47 -16.50
CA GLU A 348 -2.05 -1.70 -17.23
C GLU A 348 -2.05 -1.02 -18.61
N ALA A 349 -1.53 0.21 -18.72
CA ALA A 349 -1.37 0.90 -19.99
C ALA A 349 -0.23 0.32 -20.85
N GLY A 350 0.93 0.06 -20.23
CA GLY A 350 2.09 -0.53 -20.88
C GLY A 350 1.80 -1.92 -21.43
N GLY A 351 1.04 -2.71 -20.69
CA GLY A 351 0.55 -4.01 -21.14
C GLY A 351 -0.44 -3.97 -22.31
N LEU A 352 -1.00 -2.81 -22.65
CA LEU A 352 -1.82 -2.56 -23.85
C LEU A 352 -1.03 -1.90 -24.98
N GLY A 353 0.29 -1.83 -24.86
CA GLY A 353 1.20 -1.30 -25.89
C GLY A 353 1.36 0.22 -25.87
N ALA A 354 1.09 0.88 -24.74
CA ALA A 354 1.42 2.30 -24.57
C ALA A 354 2.85 2.45 -24.01
N PRO A 355 3.77 3.16 -24.69
CA PRO A 355 5.01 3.61 -24.09
C PRO A 355 4.76 4.40 -22.81
N CYS A 356 5.49 4.09 -21.75
CA CYS A 356 5.35 4.73 -20.45
C CYS A 356 6.48 5.72 -20.18
N MET A 357 6.18 6.88 -19.65
CA MET A 357 7.16 7.91 -19.30
C MET A 357 7.00 8.37 -17.86
N THR A 358 8.09 8.71 -17.18
CA THR A 358 8.10 9.23 -15.80
C THR A 358 9.07 10.40 -15.65
N LEU A 359 8.79 11.26 -14.66
CA LEU A 359 9.69 12.30 -14.18
C LEU A 359 10.11 11.98 -12.74
N PHE A 360 11.42 11.91 -12.51
CA PHE A 360 12.01 11.76 -11.19
C PHE A 360 13.16 12.76 -11.02
N PRO A 361 12.87 14.01 -10.63
CA PRO A 361 13.84 15.09 -10.57
C PRO A 361 14.59 15.16 -9.23
N TYR A 362 14.64 14.03 -8.52
CA TYR A 362 15.14 13.93 -7.16
C TYR A 362 16.44 13.12 -7.12
N PRO A 363 17.25 13.28 -6.05
CA PRO A 363 18.46 12.49 -5.87
C PRO A 363 18.19 10.98 -5.82
N SER A 364 19.19 10.19 -6.22
CA SER A 364 19.05 8.74 -6.41
C SER A 364 18.77 7.94 -5.12
N ASP A 365 19.04 8.50 -3.95
CA ASP A 365 18.69 7.90 -2.65
C ASP A 365 17.17 7.92 -2.39
N ALA A 366 16.43 8.82 -3.05
CA ALA A 366 14.97 8.92 -2.98
C ALA A 366 14.25 8.01 -3.98
N ASN A 367 14.93 7.06 -4.62
CA ASN A 367 14.36 6.22 -5.70
C ASN A 367 13.12 5.43 -5.31
N VAL A 368 12.86 5.21 -4.01
CA VAL A 368 11.62 4.56 -3.53
C VAL A 368 10.38 5.38 -3.91
N MET A 369 10.55 6.68 -4.15
CA MET A 369 9.52 7.61 -4.64
C MET A 369 9.35 7.56 -6.16
N SER A 370 10.21 6.81 -6.86
CA SER A 370 10.21 6.61 -8.31
C SER A 370 9.66 5.22 -8.70
N THR A 371 9.81 4.89 -9.98
CA THR A 371 9.47 3.61 -10.57
C THR A 371 10.71 2.91 -11.12
N ASP A 372 11.02 1.75 -10.57
CA ASP A 372 12.00 0.77 -11.06
C ASP A 372 11.37 -0.62 -11.15
N MET A 373 10.07 -0.64 -11.50
CA MET A 373 9.29 -1.86 -11.62
C MET A 373 9.91 -2.78 -12.69
N PRO A 374 10.14 -4.07 -12.38
CA PRO A 374 10.51 -5.06 -13.39
C PRO A 374 9.60 -4.97 -14.62
N GLY A 375 10.11 -5.22 -15.81
CA GLY A 375 9.31 -5.19 -17.05
C GLY A 375 9.01 -3.79 -17.61
N LEU A 376 8.87 -2.75 -16.78
CA LEU A 376 8.75 -1.36 -17.26
C LEU A 376 10.11 -0.67 -17.37
N ALA A 377 11.00 -0.88 -16.40
CA ALA A 377 12.29 -0.20 -16.31
C ALA A 377 13.13 -0.23 -17.62
N PRO A 378 13.13 -1.30 -18.44
CA PRO A 378 13.91 -1.31 -19.68
C PRO A 378 13.39 -0.38 -20.79
N THR A 379 12.10 -0.06 -20.81
CA THR A 379 11.46 0.65 -21.94
C THR A 379 10.91 2.03 -21.57
N ILE A 380 10.88 2.35 -20.27
CA ILE A 380 10.34 3.61 -19.75
C ILE A 380 11.16 4.82 -20.24
N GLY A 381 10.47 5.88 -20.63
CA GLY A 381 11.08 7.20 -20.79
C GLY A 381 11.35 7.79 -19.41
N PHE A 382 12.58 7.66 -18.92
CA PHE A 382 12.97 8.12 -17.59
C PHE A 382 13.61 9.50 -17.68
N ALA A 383 12.93 10.54 -17.18
CA ALA A 383 13.49 11.88 -17.12
C ALA A 383 13.91 12.25 -15.69
N THR A 384 15.05 12.91 -15.56
CA THR A 384 15.61 13.41 -14.28
C THR A 384 15.50 14.93 -14.14
N SER A 385 14.91 15.60 -15.12
CA SER A 385 14.61 17.03 -15.09
C SER A 385 13.45 17.35 -16.02
N MET A 386 12.83 18.52 -15.84
CA MET A 386 11.77 18.96 -16.74
C MET A 386 12.26 19.16 -18.19
N ALA A 387 13.50 19.66 -18.36
CA ALA A 387 14.09 19.84 -19.69
C ALA A 387 14.29 18.49 -20.40
N GLU A 388 14.76 17.47 -19.67
CA GLU A 388 14.87 16.11 -20.20
C GLU A 388 13.49 15.49 -20.49
N TYR A 389 12.51 15.75 -19.62
CA TYR A 389 11.13 15.32 -19.81
C TYR A 389 10.56 15.87 -21.13
N ASN A 390 10.62 17.18 -21.33
CA ASN A 390 10.13 17.83 -22.55
C ASN A 390 10.88 17.35 -23.80
N ARG A 391 12.20 17.14 -23.71
CA ARG A 391 12.99 16.59 -24.82
C ARG A 391 12.53 15.18 -25.20
N ILE A 392 12.43 14.27 -24.23
CA ILE A 392 12.01 12.88 -24.49
C ILE A 392 10.58 12.86 -25.09
N LEU A 393 9.66 13.66 -24.53
CA LEU A 393 8.30 13.73 -25.03
C LEU A 393 8.23 14.28 -26.46
N ALA A 394 9.00 15.33 -26.77
CA ALA A 394 9.11 15.87 -28.13
C ALA A 394 9.69 14.85 -29.11
N ASP A 395 10.76 14.14 -28.73
CA ASP A 395 11.37 13.08 -29.55
C ASP A 395 10.35 11.96 -29.86
N TRP A 396 9.53 11.59 -28.86
CA TRP A 396 8.48 10.58 -29.00
C TRP A 396 7.34 11.01 -29.91
N LEU A 397 6.95 12.29 -29.84
CA LEU A 397 5.90 12.86 -30.68
C LEU A 397 6.36 13.10 -32.12
N ALA A 398 7.68 13.22 -32.36
CA ALA A 398 8.26 13.41 -33.69
C ALA A 398 8.31 12.12 -34.54
N ASP A 399 8.42 10.94 -33.92
CA ASP A 399 8.44 9.64 -34.62
C ASP A 399 7.45 8.65 -34.00
N LEU A 400 6.20 8.71 -34.47
CA LEU A 400 5.13 7.83 -34.02
C LEU A 400 5.35 6.35 -34.39
N GLN A 401 6.22 6.04 -35.37
CA GLN A 401 6.54 4.64 -35.69
C GLN A 401 7.53 4.06 -34.68
N ALA A 402 8.58 4.81 -34.33
CA ALA A 402 9.48 4.45 -33.25
C ALA A 402 8.74 4.35 -31.91
N LEU A 403 7.80 5.26 -31.66
CA LEU A 403 6.94 5.22 -30.48
C LEU A 403 6.15 3.92 -30.38
N ARG A 404 5.53 3.47 -31.48
CA ARG A 404 4.79 2.19 -31.53
C ARG A 404 5.69 1.00 -31.24
N ARG A 405 6.89 0.93 -31.84
CA ARG A 405 7.86 -0.15 -31.56
C ARG A 405 8.22 -0.22 -30.07
N ARG A 406 8.44 0.93 -29.43
CA ARG A 406 8.66 1.01 -27.98
C ARG A 406 7.46 0.51 -27.18
N GLY A 407 6.25 0.78 -27.67
CA GLY A 407 4.99 0.29 -27.10
C GLY A 407 4.93 -1.23 -27.14
N ASP A 408 5.24 -1.83 -28.29
CA ASP A 408 5.27 -3.28 -28.48
C ASP A 408 6.31 -3.95 -27.56
N GLU A 409 7.49 -3.36 -27.40
CA GLU A 409 8.51 -3.83 -26.45
C GLU A 409 8.05 -3.72 -24.98
N THR A 410 7.37 -2.63 -24.63
CA THR A 410 6.80 -2.42 -23.29
C THR A 410 5.73 -3.47 -23.00
N GLU A 411 4.82 -3.72 -23.94
CA GLU A 411 3.77 -4.73 -23.83
C GLU A 411 4.36 -6.13 -23.62
N ALA A 412 5.35 -6.50 -24.45
CA ALA A 412 6.00 -7.80 -24.36
C ALA A 412 6.66 -8.00 -22.98
N ASN A 413 7.38 -7.00 -22.47
CA ASN A 413 8.04 -7.07 -21.17
C ASN A 413 7.06 -7.11 -20.00
N VAL A 414 6.00 -6.29 -20.04
CA VAL A 414 4.98 -6.26 -18.99
C VAL A 414 4.25 -7.61 -18.94
N LYS A 415 3.76 -8.11 -20.09
CA LYS A 415 3.06 -9.41 -20.13
C LYS A 415 3.95 -10.53 -19.65
N ARG A 416 5.22 -10.54 -20.04
CA ARG A 416 6.19 -11.58 -19.62
C ARG A 416 6.43 -11.63 -18.11
N LEU A 417 6.31 -10.53 -17.36
CA LEU A 417 6.66 -10.51 -15.93
C LEU A 417 5.48 -10.32 -14.97
N HIS A 418 4.39 -9.72 -15.45
CA HIS A 418 3.24 -9.31 -14.63
C HIS A 418 1.98 -10.10 -14.93
N THR A 419 2.07 -11.15 -15.74
CA THR A 419 0.97 -12.06 -16.03
C THR A 419 1.42 -13.52 -15.94
N ALA A 420 0.47 -14.45 -15.84
CA ALA A 420 0.76 -15.88 -15.93
C ALA A 420 1.23 -16.26 -17.36
N PRO A 421 2.14 -17.24 -17.52
CA PRO A 421 2.63 -18.16 -16.49
C PRO A 421 3.82 -17.67 -15.66
N ASN A 422 4.66 -16.77 -16.18
CA ASN A 422 5.92 -16.37 -15.56
C ASN A 422 5.77 -15.71 -14.18
N TRP A 423 4.67 -14.99 -13.94
CA TRP A 423 4.40 -14.48 -12.60
C TRP A 423 4.19 -15.63 -11.59
N LEU A 424 3.56 -16.73 -12.01
CA LEU A 424 3.40 -17.92 -11.16
C LEU A 424 4.75 -18.58 -10.86
N GLU A 425 5.71 -18.57 -11.80
CA GLU A 425 7.08 -19.05 -11.52
C GLU A 425 7.75 -18.20 -10.43
N SER A 426 7.56 -16.88 -10.45
CA SER A 426 8.05 -15.98 -9.40
C SER A 426 7.36 -16.25 -8.06
N LEU A 427 6.07 -16.57 -8.10
CA LEU A 427 5.31 -16.96 -6.91
C LEU A 427 5.80 -18.30 -6.32
N GLU A 428 6.05 -19.30 -7.16
CA GLU A 428 6.60 -20.59 -6.73
C GLU A 428 8.00 -20.42 -6.11
N ALA A 429 8.84 -19.54 -6.66
CA ALA A 429 10.14 -19.21 -6.07
C ALA A 429 9.99 -18.58 -4.68
N LEU A 430 9.03 -17.66 -4.49
CA LEU A 430 8.71 -17.10 -3.18
C LEU A 430 8.24 -18.20 -2.20
N TYR A 431 7.38 -19.11 -2.64
CA TYR A 431 6.90 -20.22 -1.82
C TYR A 431 8.01 -21.18 -1.42
N ALA A 432 8.89 -21.55 -2.34
CA ALA A 432 10.06 -22.36 -2.05
C ALA A 432 10.97 -21.66 -1.03
N ARG A 433 11.18 -20.35 -1.16
CA ARG A 433 11.97 -19.55 -0.21
C ARG A 433 11.31 -19.50 1.17
N ALA A 434 9.99 -19.34 1.24
CA ALA A 434 9.24 -19.29 2.49
C ALA A 434 9.33 -20.61 3.27
N LEU A 435 9.36 -21.75 2.57
CA LEU A 435 9.54 -23.07 3.18
C LEU A 435 10.99 -23.32 3.63
N ALA A 436 11.98 -22.74 2.93
CA ALA A 436 13.39 -22.99 3.17
C ALA A 436 14.01 -22.06 4.23
N ILE A 437 13.44 -20.88 4.45
CA ILE A 437 14.02 -19.90 5.38
C ILE A 437 13.82 -20.30 6.84
N ALA A 438 14.84 -20.03 7.66
CA ALA A 438 14.71 -20.20 9.11
C ALA A 438 13.67 -19.21 9.66
N PRO A 439 12.73 -19.65 10.51
CA PRO A 439 11.77 -18.75 11.13
C PRO A 439 12.47 -17.70 11.98
N VAL A 440 11.96 -16.46 11.95
CA VAL A 440 12.40 -15.42 12.89
C VAL A 440 11.95 -15.75 14.30
N THR A 441 12.77 -15.43 15.30
CA THR A 441 12.54 -15.82 16.71
C THR A 441 12.50 -14.62 17.67
N PRO A 442 11.63 -13.62 17.45
CA PRO A 442 11.68 -12.35 18.18
C PRO A 442 11.41 -12.51 19.68
N LEU A 443 10.69 -13.55 20.13
CA LEU A 443 10.50 -13.82 21.56
C LEU A 443 11.79 -14.28 22.27
N ARG A 444 12.75 -14.85 21.53
CA ARG A 444 14.02 -15.39 22.06
C ARG A 444 15.12 -14.35 22.14
N GLU A 445 14.98 -13.25 21.41
CA GLU A 445 15.95 -12.16 21.42
C GLU A 445 16.01 -11.55 22.83
N LYS A 446 17.21 -11.55 23.40
CA LYS A 446 17.51 -11.01 24.73
C LYS A 446 18.40 -9.79 24.53
N GLY A 447 17.77 -8.65 24.33
CA GLY A 447 18.45 -7.36 24.18
C GLY A 447 17.49 -6.22 24.44
N ALA A 448 18.01 -5.09 24.91
CA ALA A 448 17.24 -3.85 24.89
C ALA A 448 17.07 -3.41 23.43
N PRO A 449 15.87 -2.98 23.00
CA PRO A 449 15.68 -2.47 21.65
C PRO A 449 16.56 -1.23 21.43
N ALA A 450 17.19 -1.12 20.27
CA ALA A 450 17.93 0.08 19.91
C ALA A 450 16.96 1.26 19.71
N ASN A 451 17.33 2.45 20.17
CA ASN A 451 16.54 3.64 19.90
C ASN A 451 16.55 3.98 18.40
N GLU A 452 15.56 4.75 17.95
CA GLU A 452 15.48 5.20 16.58
C GLU A 452 16.61 6.17 16.26
N GLU A 453 17.28 5.93 15.12
CA GLU A 453 18.25 6.87 14.57
C GLU A 453 17.51 7.83 13.63
N LEU A 454 17.63 9.13 13.89
CA LEU A 454 16.98 10.18 13.11
C LEU A 454 17.81 10.46 11.86
N TYR A 455 17.22 10.27 10.68
CA TYR A 455 17.79 10.74 9.43
C TYR A 455 16.97 11.89 8.88
N ASP A 456 17.64 12.91 8.37
CA ASP A 456 17.04 14.08 7.73
C ASP A 456 17.46 14.23 6.26
N GLY A 457 17.82 13.10 5.63
CA GLY A 457 18.15 13.04 4.22
C GLY A 457 16.98 13.43 3.32
N TYR A 458 17.29 13.70 2.05
CA TYR A 458 16.31 14.14 1.06
C TYR A 458 15.08 13.22 0.92
N PRO A 459 15.19 11.87 0.95
CA PRO A 459 14.03 10.98 0.86
C PRO A 459 13.02 11.21 1.99
N ASP A 460 13.53 11.49 3.20
CA ASP A 460 12.75 11.68 4.42
C ASP A 460 12.00 13.03 4.41
N ILE A 461 12.61 14.06 3.80
CA ILE A 461 11.98 15.37 3.57
C ILE A 461 10.91 15.25 2.48
N LEU A 462 11.24 14.63 1.35
CA LEU A 462 10.35 14.48 0.20
C LEU A 462 9.06 13.72 0.57
N LEU A 463 9.13 12.71 1.44
CA LEU A 463 7.96 12.02 1.94
C LEU A 463 6.96 12.96 2.64
N ASN A 464 7.44 13.92 3.43
CA ASN A 464 6.58 14.91 4.06
C ASN A 464 6.02 15.91 3.03
N GLU A 465 6.77 16.26 1.99
CA GLU A 465 6.26 17.15 0.95
C GLU A 465 5.16 16.48 0.10
N VAL A 466 5.36 15.19 -0.24
CA VAL A 466 4.44 14.40 -1.07
C VAL A 466 3.22 13.93 -0.27
N PHE A 467 3.44 13.31 0.89
CA PHE A 467 2.40 12.62 1.67
C PHE A 467 2.08 13.28 3.00
N GLY A 468 2.74 14.39 3.34
CA GLY A 468 2.54 15.07 4.61
C GLY A 468 1.09 15.48 4.82
N GLU A 469 0.42 14.72 5.68
CA GLU A 469 -0.86 15.09 6.26
C GLU A 469 -0.56 15.55 7.69
N PHE A 470 -0.56 16.87 7.91
CA PHE A 470 -0.28 17.46 9.22
C PHE A 470 -1.49 17.38 10.17
N ASP A 471 -2.10 16.20 10.26
CA ASP A 471 -3.08 15.86 11.28
C ASP A 471 -2.46 16.12 12.66
N SER A 472 -3.24 16.71 13.57
CA SER A 472 -2.82 16.84 14.97
C SER A 472 -2.74 15.46 15.64
N VAL A 473 -1.96 15.38 16.72
CA VAL A 473 -1.90 14.16 17.56
C VAL A 473 -3.29 13.76 18.02
N GLU A 474 -4.17 14.72 18.32
CA GLU A 474 -5.57 14.49 18.67
C GLU A 474 -6.35 13.80 17.54
N ALA A 475 -6.18 14.22 16.29
CA ALA A 475 -6.84 13.59 15.14
C ALA A 475 -6.35 12.14 14.94
N ILE A 476 -5.06 11.88 15.19
CA ILE A 476 -4.48 10.54 15.15
C ILE A 476 -5.04 9.67 16.28
N LEU A 477 -5.06 10.18 17.52
CA LEU A 477 -5.59 9.47 18.68
C LEU A 477 -7.07 9.13 18.53
N LYS A 478 -7.87 10.04 17.94
CA LYS A 478 -9.29 9.80 17.63
C LYS A 478 -9.49 8.55 16.77
N ARG A 479 -8.57 8.24 15.85
CA ARG A 479 -8.64 7.02 15.00
C ARG A 479 -8.36 5.74 15.78
N SER A 480 -7.49 5.80 16.79
CA SER A 480 -7.03 4.62 17.55
C SER A 480 -7.82 4.38 18.84
N MET A 481 -8.49 5.40 19.40
CA MET A 481 -9.09 5.33 20.74
C MET A 481 -10.17 4.26 20.92
N ARG A 482 -10.83 3.85 19.83
CA ARG A 482 -11.87 2.82 19.87
C ARG A 482 -11.31 1.42 20.14
N LEU A 483 -10.00 1.23 19.98
CA LEU A 483 -9.25 0.02 20.33
C LEU A 483 -8.86 -0.02 21.83
N MET A 484 -8.82 1.13 22.49
CA MET A 484 -8.38 1.24 23.89
C MET A 484 -9.40 0.63 24.86
N SER A 485 -8.93 0.25 26.04
CA SER A 485 -9.80 -0.09 27.17
C SER A 485 -10.73 1.07 27.54
N LEU A 486 -11.84 0.80 28.24
CA LEU A 486 -12.79 1.87 28.61
C LEU A 486 -12.14 2.99 29.46
N PRO A 487 -11.34 2.71 30.51
CA PRO A 487 -10.70 3.76 31.30
C PRO A 487 -9.80 4.67 30.44
N GLU A 488 -8.97 4.06 29.60
CA GLU A 488 -8.01 4.77 28.75
C GLU A 488 -8.73 5.54 27.63
N ARG A 489 -9.74 4.94 27.01
CA ARG A 489 -10.62 5.60 26.04
C ARG A 489 -11.29 6.83 26.63
N LEU A 490 -11.79 6.77 27.87
CA LEU A 490 -12.39 7.93 28.54
C LEU A 490 -11.35 9.02 28.81
N ARG A 491 -10.10 8.66 29.15
CA ARG A 491 -9.00 9.62 29.30
C ARG A 491 -8.73 10.36 27.99
N VAL A 492 -8.57 9.63 26.89
CA VAL A 492 -8.35 10.21 25.56
C VAL A 492 -9.57 11.01 25.11
N TRP A 493 -10.78 10.50 25.31
CA TRP A 493 -12.02 11.20 24.97
C TRP A 493 -12.10 12.58 25.65
N ARG A 494 -11.76 12.67 26.94
CA ARG A 494 -11.73 13.94 27.68
C ARG A 494 -10.69 14.89 27.12
N ARG A 495 -9.52 14.39 26.70
CA ARG A 495 -8.49 15.19 26.02
C ARG A 495 -9.05 15.76 24.72
N LEU A 496 -9.63 14.92 23.86
CA LEU A 496 -10.22 15.32 22.57
C LEU A 496 -11.38 16.31 22.72
N ALA A 497 -12.19 16.17 23.78
CA ALA A 497 -13.27 17.10 24.08
C ALA A 497 -12.74 18.48 24.47
N ARG A 498 -11.66 18.55 25.26
CA ARG A 498 -11.01 19.83 25.65
C ARG A 498 -10.39 20.55 24.45
N THR A 499 -9.85 19.80 23.49
CA THR A 499 -9.24 20.34 22.27
C THR A 499 -10.24 20.53 21.13
N LYS A 500 -11.54 20.28 21.36
CA LYS A 500 -12.62 20.40 20.35
C LYS A 500 -12.36 19.60 19.07
N SER A 501 -11.80 18.40 19.20
CA SER A 501 -11.39 17.55 18.05
C SER A 501 -12.50 16.63 17.52
N PHE A 502 -13.72 16.73 18.05
CA PHE A 502 -14.88 15.99 17.56
C PHE A 502 -15.70 16.83 16.57
N ASP A 503 -16.25 16.18 15.55
CA ASP A 503 -17.03 16.84 14.49
C ASP A 503 -18.50 17.10 14.92
N GLY A 504 -18.81 16.87 16.20
CA GLY A 504 -20.13 17.05 16.81
C GLY A 504 -20.41 16.05 17.93
N THR A 505 -21.57 16.20 18.58
CA THR A 505 -21.97 15.37 19.72
C THR A 505 -22.10 13.90 19.35
N TRP A 506 -22.64 13.59 18.17
CA TRP A 506 -22.78 12.21 17.70
C TRP A 506 -21.42 11.54 17.49
N ASP A 507 -20.48 12.26 16.87
CA ASP A 507 -19.12 11.75 16.67
C ASP A 507 -18.42 11.50 18.02
N ALA A 508 -18.59 12.40 18.99
CA ALA A 508 -18.09 12.21 20.34
C ALA A 508 -18.67 10.95 21.01
N ILE A 509 -19.99 10.72 20.91
CA ILE A 509 -20.64 9.53 21.47
C ILE A 509 -20.17 8.25 20.77
N ARG A 510 -20.10 8.27 19.43
CA ARG A 510 -19.66 7.13 18.63
C ARG A 510 -18.25 6.66 19.03
N ASN A 511 -17.35 7.59 19.31
CA ASN A 511 -15.97 7.29 19.70
C ASN A 511 -15.83 6.72 21.12
N LEU A 512 -16.89 6.71 21.94
CA LEU A 512 -16.92 5.96 23.20
C LEU A 512 -17.22 4.47 22.98
N LEU A 513 -17.83 4.10 21.86
CA LEU A 513 -18.15 2.71 21.54
C LEU A 513 -16.89 1.94 21.11
N PRO A 514 -16.74 0.68 21.54
CA PRO A 514 -15.59 -0.12 21.13
C PRO A 514 -15.63 -0.41 19.63
N GLU A 515 -14.46 -0.65 19.05
CA GLU A 515 -14.30 -0.82 17.61
C GLU A 515 -15.15 -1.98 17.06
N TRP A 516 -15.18 -3.10 17.78
CA TRP A 516 -15.90 -4.32 17.37
C TRP A 516 -17.43 -4.17 17.32
N LEU A 517 -18.02 -3.29 18.13
CA LEU A 517 -19.47 -3.29 18.35
C LEU A 517 -20.27 -2.89 17.10
N PRO A 518 -20.00 -1.75 16.42
CA PRO A 518 -20.71 -1.43 15.18
C PRO A 518 -20.52 -2.47 14.07
N ARG A 519 -19.34 -3.12 14.02
CA ARG A 519 -19.03 -4.15 13.04
C ARG A 519 -19.81 -5.43 13.29
N TRP A 520 -19.92 -5.84 14.54
CA TRP A 520 -20.74 -6.98 14.96
C TRP A 520 -22.22 -6.74 14.62
N VAL A 521 -22.73 -5.53 14.87
CA VAL A 521 -24.10 -5.14 14.53
C VAL A 521 -24.34 -5.17 13.01
N SER A 522 -23.43 -4.60 12.20
CA SER A 522 -23.50 -4.67 10.73
C SER A 522 -23.52 -6.12 10.23
N ARG A 523 -22.67 -6.99 10.79
CA ARG A 523 -22.64 -8.42 10.46
C ARG A 523 -23.96 -9.13 10.76
N LEU A 524 -24.61 -8.83 11.89
CA LEU A 524 -25.90 -9.44 12.24
C LEU A 524 -27.05 -8.98 11.35
N MET A 525 -27.04 -7.72 10.91
CA MET A 525 -28.13 -7.15 10.12
C MET A 525 -28.12 -7.59 8.66
N GLY A 526 -27.12 -8.35 8.20
CA GLY A 526 -26.94 -8.65 6.77
C GLY A 526 -26.77 -7.38 5.91
N ARG A 527 -26.59 -6.21 6.55
CA ARG A 527 -26.24 -4.94 5.93
C ARG A 527 -24.72 -4.96 5.75
N GLY A 528 -24.32 -5.75 4.77
CA GLY A 528 -22.99 -5.80 4.17
C GLY A 528 -23.02 -5.06 2.84
#